data_AF-A0A2C8FAR9-F1
#
_entry.id   AF-A0A2C8FAR9-F1
#
_cell.length_a   1.000
_cell.length_b   1.000
_cell.length_c   1.000
_cell.angle_alpha   90.00
_cell.angle_beta   90.00
_cell.angle_gamma   90.00
#
_symmetry.space_group_name_H-M   'P 1'
#
loop_
_entity.id
_entity.type
_entity.pdbx_description
1 polymer ?
#
loop_
_entity_poly.entity_id
_entity_poly.type
_entity_poly.pdbx_seq_one_letter_code
_entity_poly.pdbx_strand_id
1 'polypeptide(L)'
;MSTLTMGNKQGRLKVGNKRNNKLRRTKGKSVPKLTSAGQTIVRIIMLLLTVSLVAVLGVGLLYGYRYITSHSYFELKEIHVTGNSRLSQGDITTIGDVSLGLNCLEMNVGEVEHRLSKNPWIQTATVRREFPNRLRISVTEKVPAFWIRQGDGLYFADATGTVIAPMHPGEMASLPILEVADSIDDGAGVLKGILRKIEEKQTPFTQAQTAWIKLTSAHEVEIYLDGHAGGKGLMVRLSMDRWELQLERLKIAWRDMMRRGEFKQAAIIAASGDKIWVKKRPA
;
A
#
# COMPACT_ATOMS: atom_id res chain seq x y z
N MET A 1 -55.74 -55.01 0.19
CA MET A 1 -55.45 -56.19 -0.64
C MET A 1 -55.91 -55.85 -2.03
N SER A 2 -55.06 -55.95 -3.05
CA SER A 2 -54.86 -57.23 -3.75
C SER A 2 -56.20 -57.80 -4.22
N THR A 3 -56.26 -58.28 -5.45
CA THR A 3 -57.36 -59.11 -5.95
C THR A 3 -58.72 -58.40 -6.03
N LEU A 4 -59.67 -59.11 -6.64
CA LEU A 4 -61.09 -58.79 -6.86
C LEU A 4 -61.35 -57.91 -8.10
N THR A 5 -61.66 -58.56 -9.24
CA THR A 5 -63.03 -58.81 -9.79
C THR A 5 -63.46 -57.66 -10.70
N MET A 6 -64.35 -57.77 -11.69
CA MET A 6 -65.37 -58.75 -12.09
C MET A 6 -65.69 -58.40 -13.57
N GLY A 7 -66.21 -59.33 -14.37
CA GLY A 7 -67.66 -59.34 -14.68
C GLY A 7 -67.98 -58.49 -15.92
N ASN A 8 -68.20 -59.08 -17.10
CA ASN A 8 -69.43 -59.73 -17.58
C ASN A 8 -70.26 -58.81 -18.51
N LYS A 9 -70.48 -59.34 -19.72
CA LYS A 9 -71.54 -59.11 -20.73
C LYS A 9 -72.33 -57.79 -20.74
N GLN A 10 -72.37 -57.19 -21.92
CA GLN A 10 -73.55 -56.91 -22.77
C GLN A 10 -72.98 -56.28 -24.06
N GLY A 11 -73.22 -56.78 -25.28
CA GLY A 11 -74.51 -56.96 -25.92
C GLY A 11 -74.82 -55.74 -26.81
N ARG A 12 -74.59 -55.84 -28.12
CA ARG A 12 -75.52 -55.47 -29.21
C ARG A 12 -74.82 -55.30 -30.56
N LEU A 13 -75.42 -55.96 -31.53
CA LEU A 13 -75.17 -55.89 -32.97
C LEU A 13 -75.44 -54.48 -33.51
N LYS A 14 -74.62 -54.04 -34.49
CA LYS A 14 -75.14 -53.29 -35.63
C LYS A 14 -74.32 -53.57 -36.89
N VAL A 15 -74.94 -54.36 -37.76
CA VAL A 15 -74.63 -54.53 -39.18
C VAL A 15 -74.79 -53.16 -39.86
N GLY A 16 -73.82 -52.77 -40.69
CA GLY A 16 -73.81 -51.45 -41.32
C GLY A 16 -72.85 -51.33 -42.50
N ASN A 17 -73.21 -51.98 -43.61
CA ASN A 17 -72.93 -51.61 -44.99
C ASN A 17 -71.48 -51.39 -45.46
N LYS A 18 -70.94 -52.44 -46.09
CA LYS A 18 -69.84 -52.36 -47.06
C LYS A 18 -70.34 -51.61 -48.30
N ARG A 19 -70.13 -50.28 -48.35
CA ARG A 19 -70.22 -49.50 -49.59
C ARG A 19 -68.83 -49.12 -50.04
N ASN A 20 -68.40 -49.75 -51.12
CA ASN A 20 -67.23 -49.37 -51.90
C ASN A 20 -67.40 -47.91 -52.36
N ASN A 21 -66.67 -46.99 -51.75
CA ASN A 21 -66.49 -45.66 -52.31
C ASN A 21 -65.01 -45.49 -52.65
N LYS A 22 -64.68 -45.64 -53.94
CA LYS A 22 -63.41 -45.19 -54.53
C LYS A 22 -63.40 -43.66 -54.46
N LEU A 23 -63.10 -43.12 -53.28
CA LEU A 23 -62.77 -41.71 -53.14
C LEU A 23 -61.38 -41.51 -53.75
N ARG A 24 -61.38 -40.84 -54.91
CA ARG A 24 -60.21 -40.25 -55.57
C ARG A 24 -59.24 -39.75 -54.50
N ARG A 25 -58.05 -40.35 -54.44
CA ARG A 25 -56.86 -39.72 -53.86
C ARG A 25 -56.68 -38.39 -54.60
N THR A 26 -57.21 -37.30 -54.04
CA THR A 26 -56.70 -35.98 -54.34
C THR A 26 -55.25 -36.00 -53.85
N LYS A 27 -54.31 -35.88 -54.80
CA LYS A 27 -52.91 -35.65 -54.50
C LYS A 27 -52.85 -34.56 -53.42
N GLY A 28 -52.42 -34.91 -52.22
CA GLY A 28 -52.05 -33.91 -51.23
C GLY A 28 -51.07 -32.98 -51.91
N LYS A 29 -51.32 -31.66 -51.85
CA LYS A 29 -50.32 -30.67 -52.25
C LYS A 29 -49.10 -30.92 -51.37
N SER A 30 -48.10 -31.61 -51.93
CA SER A 30 -46.79 -31.73 -51.34
C SER A 30 -46.27 -30.30 -51.17
N VAL A 31 -46.22 -29.83 -49.94
CA VAL A 31 -45.44 -28.63 -49.61
C VAL A 31 -44.03 -28.86 -50.16
N PRO A 32 -43.51 -27.97 -51.03
CA PRO A 32 -42.21 -28.18 -51.64
C PRO A 32 -41.17 -28.26 -50.52
N LYS A 33 -40.49 -29.40 -50.41
CA LYS A 33 -39.32 -29.52 -49.52
C LYS A 33 -38.23 -28.63 -50.13
N LEU A 34 -38.03 -27.44 -49.57
CA LEU A 34 -36.93 -26.56 -49.94
C LEU A 34 -35.61 -27.35 -49.85
N THR A 35 -34.86 -27.31 -50.94
CA THR A 35 -33.52 -27.87 -51.11
C THR A 35 -32.58 -27.43 -49.98
N SER A 36 -31.75 -28.36 -49.50
CA SER A 36 -30.80 -28.19 -48.38
C SER A 36 -29.94 -26.91 -48.48
N ALA A 37 -29.59 -26.50 -49.69
CA ALA A 37 -28.80 -25.28 -49.96
C ALA A 37 -29.54 -23.96 -49.62
N GLY A 38 -30.87 -23.90 -49.76
CA GLY A 38 -31.65 -22.72 -49.39
C GLY A 38 -31.76 -22.55 -47.87
N GLN A 39 -31.84 -23.66 -47.14
CA GLN A 39 -31.85 -23.64 -45.67
C GLN A 39 -30.51 -23.21 -45.09
N THR A 40 -29.38 -23.59 -45.70
CA THR A 40 -28.05 -23.11 -45.28
C THR A 40 -27.87 -21.61 -45.54
N ILE A 41 -28.35 -21.10 -46.69
CA ILE A 41 -28.29 -19.67 -47.00
C ILE A 41 -29.14 -18.87 -46.01
N VAL A 42 -30.38 -19.29 -45.72
CA VAL A 42 -31.24 -18.63 -44.72
C VAL A 42 -30.60 -18.68 -43.33
N ARG A 43 -29.97 -19.78 -42.94
CA ARG A 43 -29.25 -19.88 -41.66
C ARG A 43 -28.05 -18.93 -41.58
N ILE A 44 -27.28 -18.80 -42.67
CA ILE A 44 -26.15 -17.86 -42.73
C ILE A 44 -26.65 -16.41 -42.63
N ILE A 45 -27.72 -16.05 -43.35
CA ILE A 45 -28.33 -14.72 -43.28
C ILE A 45 -28.86 -14.43 -41.87
N MET A 46 -29.56 -15.39 -41.26
CA MET A 46 -30.05 -15.26 -39.88
C MET A 46 -28.91 -15.12 -38.87
N LEU A 47 -27.82 -15.89 -39.02
CA LEU A 47 -26.63 -15.77 -38.19
C LEU A 47 -26.02 -14.37 -38.32
N LEU A 48 -25.81 -13.88 -39.54
CA LEU A 48 -25.28 -12.54 -39.79
C LEU A 48 -26.17 -11.44 -39.21
N LEU A 49 -27.50 -11.56 -39.32
CA LEU A 49 -28.44 -10.62 -38.69
C LEU A 49 -28.36 -10.66 -37.16
N THR A 50 -28.26 -11.85 -36.56
CA THR A 50 -28.10 -11.95 -35.10
C THR A 50 -26.78 -11.37 -34.62
N VAL A 51 -25.67 -11.64 -35.33
CA VAL A 51 -24.35 -11.06 -35.02
C VAL A 51 -24.38 -9.54 -35.19
N SER A 52 -25.00 -9.04 -36.26
CA SER A 52 -25.19 -7.60 -36.48
C SER A 52 -26.02 -6.96 -35.37
N LEU A 53 -27.11 -7.60 -34.93
CA LEU A 53 -27.95 -7.09 -33.85
C LEU A 53 -27.17 -7.05 -32.53
N VAL A 54 -26.45 -8.12 -32.19
CA VAL A 54 -25.60 -8.17 -30.99
C VAL A 54 -24.49 -7.11 -31.06
N ALA A 55 -23.88 -6.92 -32.22
CA ALA A 55 -22.85 -5.89 -32.42
C ALA A 55 -23.43 -4.48 -32.23
N VAL A 56 -24.58 -4.18 -32.83
CA VAL A 56 -25.26 -2.87 -32.67
C VAL A 56 -25.68 -2.63 -31.22
N LEU A 57 -26.23 -3.64 -30.55
CA LEU A 57 -26.58 -3.55 -29.13
C LEU A 57 -25.34 -3.39 -28.25
N GLY A 58 -24.26 -4.10 -28.54
CA GLY A 58 -22.98 -3.99 -27.82
C GLY A 58 -22.35 -2.61 -27.97
N VAL A 59 -22.33 -2.07 -29.19
CA VAL A 59 -21.85 -0.70 -29.46
C VAL A 59 -22.76 0.32 -28.78
N GLY A 60 -24.08 0.18 -28.90
CA GLY A 60 -25.05 1.07 -28.26
C GLY A 60 -24.92 1.09 -26.73
N LEU A 61 -24.72 -0.08 -26.11
CA LEU A 61 -24.50 -0.20 -24.67
C LEU A 61 -23.18 0.45 -24.25
N LEU A 62 -22.10 0.28 -25.03
CA LEU A 62 -20.81 0.93 -24.78
C LEU A 62 -20.91 2.45 -24.86
N TYR A 63 -21.57 3.00 -25.90
CA TYR A 63 -21.78 4.44 -26.03
C TYR A 63 -22.69 5.00 -24.93
N GLY A 64 -23.78 4.32 -24.60
CA GLY A 64 -24.67 4.70 -23.51
C GLY A 64 -23.96 4.69 -22.15
N TYR A 65 -23.15 3.67 -21.88
CA TYR A 65 -22.31 3.60 -20.70
C TYR A 65 -21.34 4.78 -20.62
N ARG A 66 -20.58 5.05 -21.69
CA ARG A 66 -19.65 6.19 -21.75
C ARG A 66 -20.35 7.53 -21.53
N TYR A 67 -21.53 7.73 -22.13
CA TYR A 67 -22.28 8.98 -22.00
C TYR A 67 -22.77 9.21 -20.56
N ILE A 68 -23.22 8.16 -19.88
CA ILE A 68 -23.67 8.25 -18.48
C ILE A 68 -22.47 8.46 -17.55
N THR A 69 -21.37 7.72 -17.76
CA THR A 69 -20.19 7.83 -16.90
C THR A 69 -19.45 9.14 -17.11
N SER A 70 -19.44 9.71 -18.33
CA SER A 70 -18.77 10.98 -18.64
C SER A 70 -19.63 12.22 -18.39
N HIS A 71 -20.78 12.09 -17.73
CA HIS A 71 -21.67 13.21 -17.52
C HIS A 71 -21.08 14.22 -16.52
N SER A 72 -21.34 15.52 -16.74
CA SER A 72 -20.79 16.62 -15.92
C SER A 72 -21.19 16.57 -14.44
N TYR A 73 -22.20 15.76 -14.12
CA TYR A 73 -22.62 15.48 -12.75
C TYR A 73 -21.53 14.79 -11.90
N PHE A 74 -20.67 13.99 -12.54
CA PHE A 74 -19.57 13.26 -11.89
C PHE A 74 -18.22 14.00 -11.98
N GLU A 75 -18.20 15.23 -12.49
CA GLU A 75 -17.01 16.07 -12.49
C GLU A 75 -16.59 16.38 -11.05
N LEU A 76 -15.30 16.22 -10.79
CA LEU A 76 -14.69 16.44 -9.50
C LEU A 76 -14.69 17.93 -9.17
N LYS A 77 -15.46 18.32 -8.15
CA LYS A 77 -15.59 19.71 -7.68
C LYS A 77 -14.80 19.99 -6.41
N GLU A 78 -14.54 18.96 -5.61
CA GLU A 78 -13.78 19.10 -4.37
C GLU A 78 -12.80 17.95 -4.18
N ILE A 79 -11.60 18.28 -3.70
CA ILE A 79 -10.58 17.32 -3.29
C ILE A 79 -10.26 17.62 -1.83
N HIS A 80 -10.53 16.68 -0.94
CA HIS A 80 -10.22 16.78 0.47
C HIS A 80 -8.99 15.96 0.78
N VAL A 81 -7.90 16.62 1.16
CA VAL A 81 -6.65 15.97 1.56
C VAL A 81 -6.52 16.02 3.08
N THR A 82 -6.20 14.88 3.70
CA THR A 82 -6.04 14.77 5.16
C THR A 82 -4.77 14.01 5.52
N GLY A 83 -4.16 14.35 6.66
CA GLY A 83 -2.97 13.68 7.19
C GLY A 83 -1.66 14.16 6.56
N ASN A 84 -1.73 15.23 5.78
CA ASN A 84 -0.57 15.94 5.28
C ASN A 84 -0.07 16.94 6.33
N SER A 85 1.25 17.03 6.49
CA SER A 85 1.90 17.95 7.43
C SER A 85 3.06 18.67 6.76
N ARG A 86 3.94 17.91 6.12
CA ARG A 86 5.06 18.40 5.32
C ARG A 86 4.66 18.66 3.87
N LEU A 87 3.91 17.74 3.26
CA LEU A 87 3.44 17.92 1.89
C LEU A 87 2.22 18.85 1.88
N SER A 88 2.20 19.81 0.96
CA SER A 88 1.01 20.64 0.77
C SER A 88 -0.08 19.84 0.06
N GLN A 89 -1.33 20.31 0.18
CA GLN A 89 -2.43 19.76 -0.61
C GLN A 89 -2.14 19.79 -2.12
N GLY A 90 -1.50 20.88 -2.59
CA GLY A 90 -1.10 21.05 -3.99
C GLY A 90 -0.06 20.02 -4.44
N ASP A 91 0.92 19.71 -3.59
CA ASP A 91 1.92 18.68 -3.88
C ASP A 91 1.25 17.31 -4.03
N ILE A 92 0.33 16.98 -3.12
CA ILE A 92 -0.38 15.69 -3.14
C ILE A 92 -1.25 15.56 -4.39
N THR A 93 -1.98 16.60 -4.78
CA THR A 93 -2.76 16.58 -6.02
C THR A 93 -1.88 16.52 -7.26
N THR A 94 -0.70 17.14 -7.24
CA THR A 94 0.26 17.11 -8.35
C THR A 94 0.90 15.73 -8.50
N ILE A 95 1.32 15.10 -7.39
CA ILE A 95 1.89 13.74 -7.37
C ILE A 95 0.83 12.72 -7.80
N GLY A 96 -0.40 12.87 -7.30
CA GLY A 96 -1.52 12.02 -7.69
C GLY A 96 -2.00 12.26 -9.13
N ASP A 97 -1.60 13.37 -9.75
CA ASP A 97 -2.08 13.84 -11.06
C ASP A 97 -3.62 13.87 -11.10
N VAL A 98 -4.18 14.54 -10.08
CA VAL A 98 -5.61 14.76 -9.91
C VAL A 98 -5.90 16.25 -9.90
N SER A 99 -6.79 16.68 -10.80
CA SER A 99 -7.28 18.05 -10.88
C SER A 99 -8.80 18.11 -10.80
N LEU A 100 -9.32 19.28 -10.44
CA LEU A 100 -10.75 19.56 -10.57
C LEU A 100 -11.20 19.42 -12.03
N GLY A 101 -12.47 19.07 -12.23
CA GLY A 101 -13.06 18.81 -13.54
C GLY A 101 -12.83 17.39 -14.08
N LEU A 102 -11.94 16.59 -13.48
CA LEU A 102 -11.81 15.18 -13.82
C LEU A 102 -13.06 14.40 -13.45
N ASN A 103 -13.41 13.39 -14.25
CA ASN A 103 -14.57 12.57 -13.95
C ASN A 103 -14.26 11.54 -12.84
N CYS A 104 -15.04 11.57 -11.75
CA CYS A 104 -14.82 10.72 -10.58
C CYS A 104 -15.01 9.21 -10.88
N LEU A 105 -15.91 8.86 -11.81
CA LEU A 105 -16.16 7.48 -12.23
C LEU A 105 -15.08 6.97 -13.19
N GLU A 106 -14.58 7.82 -14.09
CA GLU A 106 -13.58 7.44 -15.08
C GLU A 106 -12.16 7.38 -14.49
N MET A 107 -11.84 8.20 -13.48
CA MET A 107 -10.51 8.22 -12.89
C MET A 107 -10.14 6.84 -12.31
N ASN A 108 -8.89 6.42 -12.46
CA ASN A 108 -8.39 5.23 -11.80
C ASN A 108 -7.80 5.58 -10.43
N VAL A 109 -8.59 5.40 -9.38
CA VAL A 109 -8.16 5.65 -8.00
C VAL A 109 -6.98 4.78 -7.57
N GLY A 110 -6.88 3.54 -8.03
CA GLY A 110 -5.75 2.67 -7.70
C GLY A 110 -4.44 3.18 -8.32
N GLU A 111 -4.50 3.80 -9.50
CA GLU A 111 -3.34 4.45 -10.12
C GLU A 111 -2.94 5.71 -9.34
N VAL A 112 -3.90 6.50 -8.87
CA VAL A 112 -3.62 7.67 -8.01
C VAL A 112 -2.94 7.23 -6.70
N GLU A 113 -3.47 6.19 -6.04
CA GLU A 113 -2.83 5.60 -4.84
C GLU A 113 -1.43 5.09 -5.14
N HIS A 114 -1.23 4.45 -6.29
CA HIS A 114 0.07 3.94 -6.71
C HIS A 114 1.09 5.06 -6.95
N ARG A 115 0.69 6.17 -7.58
CA ARG A 115 1.55 7.35 -7.76
C ARG A 115 1.92 8.01 -6.43
N LEU A 116 0.94 8.16 -5.53
CA LEU A 116 1.17 8.72 -4.20
C LEU A 116 2.13 7.84 -3.38
N SER A 117 1.96 6.52 -3.39
CA SER A 117 2.83 5.59 -2.66
C SER A 117 4.26 5.51 -3.19
N LYS A 118 4.52 5.96 -4.43
CA LYS A 118 5.90 6.11 -4.95
C LYS A 118 6.64 7.30 -4.35
N ASN A 119 5.93 8.26 -3.74
CA ASN A 119 6.60 9.39 -3.10
C ASN A 119 7.31 8.91 -1.82
N PRO A 120 8.62 9.20 -1.64
CA PRO A 120 9.37 8.67 -0.51
C PRO A 120 8.88 9.16 0.86
N TRP A 121 8.25 10.34 0.93
CA TRP A 121 7.66 10.91 2.15
C TRP A 121 6.34 10.27 2.55
N ILE A 122 5.66 9.57 1.64
CA ILE A 122 4.37 8.94 1.90
C ILE A 122 4.61 7.53 2.44
N GLN A 123 4.12 7.25 3.64
CA GLN A 123 4.13 5.92 4.23
C GLN A 123 2.96 5.09 3.70
N THR A 124 1.76 5.67 3.75
CA THR A 124 0.54 5.07 3.20
C THR A 124 -0.31 6.17 2.56
N ALA A 125 -0.98 5.83 1.45
CA ALA A 125 -1.97 6.67 0.83
C ALA A 125 -3.25 5.86 0.63
N THR A 126 -4.39 6.47 0.91
CA THR A 126 -5.71 5.89 0.67
C THR A 126 -6.55 6.94 -0.01
N VAL A 127 -7.12 6.59 -1.16
CA VAL A 127 -7.92 7.48 -1.98
C VAL A 127 -9.31 6.87 -2.10
N ARG A 128 -10.32 7.66 -1.75
CA ARG A 128 -11.73 7.23 -1.77
C ARG A 128 -12.56 8.20 -2.58
N ARG A 129 -13.46 7.63 -3.37
CA ARG A 129 -14.47 8.40 -4.11
C ARG A 129 -15.62 8.70 -3.16
N GLU A 130 -15.98 9.97 -3.07
CA GLU A 130 -17.20 10.43 -2.42
C GLU A 130 -18.14 10.94 -3.50
N PHE A 131 -18.99 10.04 -3.99
CA PHE A 131 -19.92 10.36 -5.05
C PHE A 131 -20.89 11.49 -4.64
N PRO A 132 -21.34 12.31 -5.60
CA PRO A 132 -21.05 12.21 -7.05
C PRO A 132 -19.74 12.90 -7.50
N ASN A 133 -19.21 13.85 -6.74
CA ASN A 133 -18.27 14.86 -7.24
C ASN A 133 -17.11 15.20 -6.31
N ARG A 134 -16.80 14.35 -5.32
CA ARG A 134 -15.73 14.57 -4.35
C ARG A 134 -14.72 13.44 -4.32
N LEU A 135 -13.48 13.78 -4.01
CA LEU A 135 -12.39 12.83 -3.78
C LEU A 135 -11.78 13.09 -2.41
N ARG A 136 -11.71 12.06 -1.59
CA ARG A 136 -10.99 12.09 -0.31
C ARG A 136 -9.66 11.38 -0.46
N ILE A 137 -8.57 12.08 -0.19
CA ILE A 137 -7.22 11.55 -0.17
C ILE A 137 -6.72 11.62 1.28
N SER A 138 -6.47 10.47 1.87
CA SER A 138 -5.88 10.35 3.21
C SER A 138 -4.45 9.82 3.08
N VAL A 139 -3.49 10.63 3.52
CA VAL A 139 -2.06 10.31 3.47
C VAL A 139 -1.54 10.18 4.90
N THR A 140 -0.67 9.21 5.13
CA THR A 140 0.18 9.17 6.32
C THR A 140 1.61 9.45 5.88
N GLU A 141 2.19 10.55 6.34
CA GLU A 141 3.57 10.92 6.04
C GLU A 141 4.56 10.21 6.96
N LYS A 142 5.75 9.91 6.45
CA LYS A 142 6.87 9.39 7.24
C LYS A 142 7.42 10.51 8.12
N VAL A 143 7.68 10.18 9.39
CA VAL A 143 8.29 11.11 10.34
C VAL A 143 9.81 10.98 10.26
N PRO A 144 10.54 12.04 9.88
CA PRO A 144 11.99 12.01 9.89
C PRO A 144 12.49 12.03 11.33
N ALA A 145 13.37 11.10 11.66
CA ALA A 145 13.98 10.99 12.99
C ALA A 145 15.47 11.33 12.97
N PHE A 146 16.14 11.05 11.86
CA PHE A 146 17.58 11.21 11.74
C PHE A 146 17.95 11.85 10.41
N TRP A 147 19.12 12.45 10.38
CA TRP A 147 19.86 12.66 9.13
C TRP A 147 20.84 11.51 8.95
N ILE A 148 21.02 11.02 7.73
CA ILE A 148 22.03 10.01 7.41
C ILE A 148 22.97 10.57 6.35
N ARG A 149 24.27 10.46 6.62
CA ARG A 149 25.31 10.85 5.68
C ARG A 149 25.67 9.66 4.81
N GLN A 150 25.57 9.82 3.50
CA GLN A 150 25.99 8.83 2.51
C GLN A 150 26.81 9.54 1.44
N GLY A 151 28.11 9.21 1.35
CA GLY A 151 29.07 9.98 0.57
C GLY A 151 29.05 11.47 0.95
N ASP A 152 28.88 12.34 -0.05
CA ASP A 152 28.82 13.79 0.14
C ASP A 152 27.41 14.33 0.43
N GLY A 153 26.38 13.47 0.39
CA GLY A 153 24.98 13.86 0.58
C GLY A 153 24.46 13.65 2.00
N LEU A 154 23.48 14.46 2.39
CA LEU A 154 22.69 14.27 3.61
C LEU A 154 21.26 13.91 3.24
N TYR A 155 20.71 12.89 3.89
CA TYR A 155 19.37 12.38 3.63
C TYR A 155 18.58 12.32 4.93
N PHE A 156 17.26 12.49 4.85
CA PHE A 156 16.37 12.16 5.97
C PHE A 156 16.25 10.65 6.11
N ALA A 157 16.20 10.19 7.35
CA ALA A 157 15.93 8.81 7.70
C ALA A 157 14.85 8.71 8.77
N ASP A 158 14.09 7.62 8.73
CA ASP A 158 13.09 7.30 9.75
C ASP A 158 13.73 6.78 11.05
N ALA A 159 12.90 6.48 12.06
CA ALA A 159 13.37 5.98 13.36
C ALA A 159 14.15 4.66 13.27
N THR A 160 13.99 3.90 12.19
CA THR A 160 14.70 2.63 11.95
C THR A 160 16.03 2.81 11.22
N GLY A 161 16.34 4.04 10.78
CA GLY A 161 17.51 4.36 9.97
C GLY A 161 17.31 4.15 8.47
N THR A 162 16.07 3.97 8.01
CA THR A 162 15.76 3.81 6.58
C THR A 162 15.69 5.18 5.90
N VAL A 163 16.37 5.32 4.76
CA VAL A 163 16.39 6.58 3.98
C VAL A 163 15.00 6.92 3.47
N ILE A 164 14.59 8.18 3.68
CA ILE A 164 13.35 8.78 3.18
C ILE A 164 13.66 9.58 1.91
N ALA A 165 14.37 10.69 2.02
CA ALA A 165 14.60 11.62 0.90
C ALA A 165 15.88 12.44 1.11
N PRO A 166 16.51 12.97 0.04
CA PRO A 166 17.64 13.88 0.17
C PRO A 166 17.24 15.18 0.88
N MET A 167 18.17 15.74 1.66
CA MET A 167 18.04 17.07 2.24
C MET A 167 18.34 18.12 1.18
N HIS A 168 17.42 19.08 1.03
CA HIS A 168 17.64 20.25 0.18
C HIS A 168 18.15 21.45 1.00
N PRO A 169 19.02 22.31 0.42
CA PRO A 169 19.47 23.52 1.08
C PRO A 169 18.29 24.41 1.49
N GLY A 170 18.28 24.86 2.76
CA GLY A 170 17.22 25.70 3.33
C GLY A 170 16.23 24.94 4.23
N GLU A 171 16.24 23.61 4.23
CA GLU A 171 15.46 22.83 5.19
C GLU A 171 16.15 22.79 6.55
N MET A 172 15.57 23.48 7.54
CA MET A 172 16.07 23.47 8.91
C MET A 172 15.34 22.39 9.71
N ALA A 173 16.06 21.34 10.10
CA ALA A 173 15.58 20.34 11.05
C ALA A 173 16.67 20.07 12.09
N SER A 174 16.32 20.07 13.37
CA SER A 174 17.26 19.72 14.44
C SER A 174 17.20 18.21 14.68
N LEU A 175 17.81 17.43 13.78
CA LEU A 175 17.81 15.97 13.86
C LEU A 175 19.24 15.43 14.10
N PRO A 176 19.37 14.34 14.88
CA PRO A 176 20.65 13.66 15.03
C PRO A 176 21.20 13.14 13.70
N ILE A 177 22.52 13.21 13.53
CA ILE A 177 23.21 12.71 12.34
C ILE A 177 23.68 11.27 12.57
N LEU A 178 23.42 10.40 11.61
CA LEU A 178 23.90 9.03 11.50
C LEU A 178 24.99 8.98 10.44
N GLU A 179 26.13 8.41 10.79
CA GLU A 179 27.25 8.18 9.88
C GLU A 179 27.70 6.73 10.03
N VAL A 180 27.78 6.01 8.92
CA VAL A 180 28.27 4.63 8.89
C VAL A 180 29.48 4.61 7.96
N ALA A 181 30.63 4.17 8.45
CA ALA A 181 31.79 4.00 7.60
C ALA A 181 31.53 2.90 6.56
N ASP A 182 31.96 3.13 5.31
CA ASP A 182 31.69 2.25 4.16
C ASP A 182 32.24 0.83 4.30
N SER A 183 33.17 0.60 5.23
CA SER A 183 33.92 -0.64 5.40
C SER A 183 33.32 -1.62 6.43
N ILE A 184 32.03 -1.51 6.78
CA ILE A 184 31.43 -2.27 7.88
C ILE A 184 30.23 -3.08 7.39
N ASP A 185 30.45 -4.34 7.04
CA ASP A 185 29.41 -5.25 6.51
C ASP A 185 28.23 -5.42 7.48
N ASP A 186 28.50 -5.53 8.79
CA ASP A 186 27.48 -5.72 9.83
C ASP A 186 26.96 -4.41 10.46
N GLY A 187 27.45 -3.25 9.99
CA GLY A 187 27.20 -1.94 10.60
C GLY A 187 25.72 -1.56 10.60
N ALA A 188 25.02 -1.85 9.50
CA ALA A 188 23.59 -1.56 9.36
C ALA A 188 22.73 -2.33 10.38
N GLY A 189 23.10 -3.59 10.68
CA GLY A 189 22.40 -4.42 11.66
C GLY A 189 22.56 -3.90 13.09
N VAL A 190 23.80 -3.55 13.47
CA VAL A 190 24.09 -2.96 14.78
C VAL A 190 23.42 -1.61 14.94
N LEU A 191 23.51 -0.73 13.94
CA LEU A 191 22.86 0.58 13.96
C LEU A 191 21.34 0.44 14.13
N LYS A 192 20.69 -0.38 13.30
CA LYS A 192 19.24 -0.63 13.41
C LYS A 192 18.85 -1.19 14.77
N GLY A 193 19.67 -2.07 15.34
CA GLY A 193 19.51 -2.58 16.70
C GLY A 193 19.53 -1.47 17.75
N ILE A 194 20.53 -0.59 17.71
CA ILE A 194 20.68 0.54 18.63
C ILE A 194 19.52 1.52 18.47
N LEU A 195 19.17 1.90 17.24
CA LEU A 195 18.06 2.80 16.95
C LEU A 195 16.73 2.26 17.49
N ARG A 196 16.46 0.95 17.31
CA ARG A 196 15.30 0.29 17.90
C ARG A 196 15.31 0.37 19.43
N LYS A 197 16.47 0.17 20.08
CA LYS A 197 16.57 0.32 21.55
C LYS A 197 16.31 1.75 22.02
N ILE A 198 16.68 2.76 21.23
CA ILE A 198 16.38 4.17 21.49
C ILE A 198 14.86 4.42 21.37
N GLU A 199 14.24 3.92 20.31
CA GLU A 199 12.80 4.04 20.06
C GLU A 199 11.96 3.36 21.15
N GLU A 200 12.37 2.14 21.56
CA GLU A 200 11.77 1.39 22.67
C GLU A 200 12.07 1.98 24.06
N LYS A 201 12.79 3.11 24.14
CA LYS A 201 13.21 3.78 25.40
C LYS A 201 14.02 2.87 26.34
N GLN A 202 14.77 1.93 25.77
CA GLN A 202 15.63 0.99 26.50
C GLN A 202 17.09 1.48 26.62
N THR A 203 17.38 2.67 26.12
CA THR A 203 18.65 3.38 26.30
C THR A 203 18.55 4.41 27.44
N PRO A 204 19.66 4.75 28.12
CA PRO A 204 19.66 5.77 29.16
C PRO A 204 19.55 7.21 28.62
N PHE A 205 19.55 7.38 27.29
CA PHE A 205 19.43 8.63 26.56
C PHE A 205 18.30 8.53 25.52
N THR A 206 17.78 9.68 25.08
CA THR A 206 16.73 9.74 24.04
C THR A 206 17.29 10.29 22.72
N GLN A 207 16.56 10.08 21.63
CA GLN A 207 16.90 10.64 20.32
C GLN A 207 17.10 12.18 20.36
N ALA A 208 16.27 12.90 21.11
CA ALA A 208 16.35 14.36 21.22
C ALA A 208 17.62 14.85 21.95
N GLN A 209 18.24 13.99 22.75
CA GLN A 209 19.51 14.28 23.43
C GLN A 209 20.72 13.86 22.59
N THR A 210 20.50 13.13 21.51
CA THR A 210 21.57 12.68 20.62
C THR A 210 21.82 13.73 19.55
N ALA A 211 23.06 14.14 19.38
CA ALA A 211 23.44 15.01 18.26
C ALA A 211 23.95 14.20 17.08
N TRP A 212 24.71 13.13 17.34
CA TRP A 212 25.15 12.22 16.28
C TRP A 212 25.47 10.82 16.80
N ILE A 213 25.35 9.84 15.91
CA ILE A 213 25.76 8.45 16.09
C ILE A 213 26.67 8.11 14.91
N LYS A 214 27.90 7.69 15.20
CA LYS A 214 28.90 7.32 14.20
C LYS A 214 29.33 5.88 14.41
N LEU A 215 29.28 5.10 13.35
CA LEU A 215 29.87 3.77 13.29
C LEU A 215 31.22 3.88 12.60
N THR A 216 32.28 3.68 13.37
CA THR A 216 33.66 3.86 12.92
C THR A 216 34.23 2.55 12.37
N SER A 217 35.21 2.64 11.45
CA SER A 217 35.92 1.47 10.92
C SER A 217 36.64 0.64 12.00
N ALA A 218 36.86 1.22 13.20
CA ALA A 218 37.38 0.53 14.36
C ALA A 218 36.37 -0.43 15.04
N HIS A 219 35.20 -0.67 14.42
CA HIS A 219 34.11 -1.46 15.00
C HIS A 219 33.62 -0.90 16.34
N GLU A 220 33.63 0.42 16.46
CA GLU A 220 33.08 1.15 17.60
C GLU A 220 31.91 2.03 17.15
N VAL A 221 30.87 2.06 17.98
CA VAL A 221 29.75 2.99 17.91
C VAL A 221 30.04 4.14 18.85
N GLU A 222 30.19 5.33 18.29
CA GLU A 222 30.32 6.58 19.02
C GLU A 222 28.98 7.32 18.99
N ILE A 223 28.45 7.68 20.15
CA ILE A 223 27.21 8.43 20.32
C ILE A 223 27.55 9.70 21.07
N TYR A 224 27.31 10.86 20.46
CA TYR A 224 27.48 12.14 21.13
C TYR A 224 26.13 12.69 21.55
N LEU A 225 26.02 12.97 22.84
CA LEU A 225 24.82 13.50 23.46
C LEU A 225 25.03 14.98 23.75
N ASP A 226 24.16 15.81 23.20
CA ASP A 226 24.12 17.24 23.46
C ASP A 226 23.11 17.54 24.59
N GLY A 227 23.38 18.55 25.40
CA GLY A 227 22.50 18.98 26.48
C GLY A 227 22.41 18.06 27.72
N HIS A 228 22.96 16.85 27.70
CA HIS A 228 23.01 16.02 28.91
C HIS A 228 23.96 16.64 29.97
N ALA A 229 23.80 16.31 31.26
CA ALA A 229 24.69 16.77 32.36
C ALA A 229 24.68 18.28 32.68
N GLY A 230 23.58 19.00 32.42
CA GLY A 230 23.52 20.46 32.64
C GLY A 230 24.16 21.26 31.50
N GLY A 231 23.91 20.83 30.25
CA GLY A 231 24.37 21.54 29.05
C GLY A 231 25.79 21.20 28.59
N LYS A 232 26.44 20.17 29.15
CA LYS A 232 27.80 19.76 28.76
C LYS A 232 27.73 18.43 28.01
N GLY A 233 28.13 18.44 26.74
CA GLY A 233 28.09 17.25 25.89
C GLY A 233 28.84 16.04 26.47
N LEU A 234 28.31 14.85 26.21
CA LEU A 234 28.83 13.57 26.69
C LEU A 234 29.01 12.62 25.50
N MET A 235 30.17 11.99 25.41
CA MET A 235 30.42 10.97 24.40
C MET A 235 30.27 9.58 25.03
N VAL A 236 29.46 8.74 24.40
CA VAL A 236 29.31 7.32 24.73
C VAL A 236 29.99 6.52 23.63
N ARG A 237 30.88 5.61 24.00
CA ARG A 237 31.52 4.67 23.08
C ARG A 237 31.14 3.25 23.45
N LEU A 238 30.71 2.48 22.47
CA LEU A 238 30.36 1.07 22.61
C LEU A 238 31.12 0.31 21.54
N SER A 239 31.72 -0.82 21.86
CA SER A 239 32.23 -1.68 20.78
C SER A 239 31.07 -2.45 20.15
N MET A 240 31.17 -2.73 18.84
CA MET A 240 30.09 -3.40 18.09
C MET A 240 29.88 -4.84 18.56
N ASP A 241 30.92 -5.49 19.10
CA ASP A 241 30.83 -6.82 19.69
C ASP A 241 30.00 -6.78 20.99
N ARG A 242 28.94 -7.61 21.03
CA ARG A 242 28.07 -7.74 22.22
C ARG A 242 27.51 -6.38 22.70
N TRP A 243 27.27 -5.44 21.79
CA TRP A 243 26.79 -4.08 22.10
C TRP A 243 25.53 -4.07 22.98
N GLU A 244 24.64 -5.08 22.85
CA GLU A 244 23.46 -5.23 23.70
C GLU A 244 23.81 -5.41 25.18
N LEU A 245 24.77 -6.29 25.49
CA LEU A 245 25.23 -6.52 26.86
C LEU A 245 25.91 -5.26 27.41
N GLN A 246 26.68 -4.58 26.58
CA GLN A 246 27.35 -3.33 26.94
C GLN A 246 26.34 -2.22 27.27
N LEU A 247 25.24 -2.14 26.51
CA LEU A 247 24.16 -1.20 26.75
C LEU A 247 23.44 -1.49 28.08
N GLU A 248 23.21 -2.75 28.43
CA GLU A 248 22.64 -3.13 29.73
C GLU A 248 23.55 -2.69 30.89
N ARG A 249 24.86 -2.92 30.77
CA ARG A 249 25.82 -2.48 31.78
C ARG A 249 25.91 -0.96 31.84
N LEU A 250 25.87 -0.30 30.68
CA LEU A 250 25.87 1.16 30.58
C LEU A 250 24.72 1.74 31.41
N LYS A 251 23.50 1.19 31.29
CA LYS A 251 22.35 1.63 32.11
C LYS A 251 22.62 1.54 33.61
N ILE A 252 23.25 0.46 34.07
CA ILE A 252 23.56 0.26 35.49
C ILE A 252 24.56 1.32 35.96
N ALA A 253 25.68 1.47 35.25
CA ALA A 253 26.71 2.47 35.58
C ALA A 253 26.18 3.90 35.47
N TRP A 254 25.34 4.17 34.47
CA TRP A 254 24.69 5.47 34.28
C TRP A 254 23.81 5.86 35.47
N ARG A 255 22.95 4.94 35.92
CA ARG A 255 22.08 5.16 37.08
C ARG A 255 22.85 5.31 38.39
N ASP A 256 23.97 4.61 38.53
CA ASP A 256 24.88 4.77 39.67
C ASP A 256 25.55 6.15 39.64
N MET A 257 26.08 6.57 38.49
CA MET A 257 26.74 7.86 38.32
C MET A 257 25.78 9.05 38.49
N MET A 258 24.52 8.92 38.04
CA MET A 258 23.49 9.93 38.31
C MET A 258 23.20 10.04 39.81
N ARG A 259 23.11 8.92 40.53
CA ARG A 259 22.88 8.93 42.00
C ARG A 259 24.04 9.58 42.77
N ARG A 260 25.28 9.41 42.30
CA ARG A 260 26.48 10.00 42.93
C ARG A 260 26.72 11.46 42.55
N GLY A 261 25.98 12.01 41.59
CA GLY A 261 26.21 13.37 41.07
C GLY A 261 27.49 13.53 40.25
N GLU A 262 28.21 12.45 39.95
CA GLU A 262 29.47 12.46 39.19
C GLU A 262 29.26 12.65 37.68
N PHE A 263 28.02 12.59 37.21
CA PHE A 263 27.67 12.71 35.79
C PHE A 263 28.12 14.05 35.18
N LYS A 264 28.13 15.13 35.97
CA LYS A 264 28.62 16.46 35.55
C LYS A 264 30.13 16.49 35.31
N GLN A 265 30.87 15.50 35.81
CA GLN A 265 32.31 15.38 35.60
C GLN A 265 32.64 14.46 34.43
N ALA A 266 31.73 13.62 33.94
CA ALA A 266 32.02 12.67 32.86
C ALA A 266 32.11 13.37 31.49
N ALA A 267 33.22 13.16 30.77
CA ALA A 267 33.40 13.60 29.39
C ALA A 267 33.09 12.48 28.39
N ILE A 268 33.61 11.28 28.69
CA ILE A 268 33.47 10.08 27.85
C ILE A 268 33.08 8.90 28.74
N ILE A 269 32.10 8.11 28.32
CA ILE A 269 31.79 6.80 28.87
C ILE A 269 32.04 5.77 27.78
N ALA A 270 33.02 4.90 27.97
CA ALA A 270 33.33 3.83 27.04
C ALA A 270 32.96 2.47 27.66
N ALA A 271 32.18 1.67 26.95
CA ALA A 271 31.98 0.26 27.26
C ALA A 271 32.77 -0.58 26.24
N SER A 272 33.53 -1.55 26.74
CA SER A 272 34.25 -2.50 25.90
C SER A 272 34.33 -3.83 26.64
N GLY A 273 33.83 -4.89 26.00
CA GLY A 273 33.67 -6.20 26.60
C GLY A 273 32.84 -6.13 27.89
N ASP A 274 33.48 -6.45 29.01
CA ASP A 274 32.84 -6.53 30.32
C ASP A 274 33.02 -5.29 31.22
N LYS A 275 33.74 -4.26 30.75
CA LYS A 275 34.12 -3.10 31.58
C LYS A 275 33.52 -1.81 31.05
N ILE A 276 33.26 -0.89 31.99
CA ILE A 276 32.85 0.49 31.70
C ILE A 276 33.92 1.42 32.23
N TRP A 277 34.39 2.30 31.37
CA TRP A 277 35.40 3.30 31.67
C TRP A 277 34.74 4.67 31.59
N VAL A 278 35.01 5.52 32.58
CA VAL A 278 34.54 6.91 32.59
C VAL A 278 35.75 7.81 32.60
N LYS A 279 35.93 8.60 31.54
CA LYS A 279 36.94 9.66 31.51
C LYS A 279 36.31 10.94 32.01
N LYS A 280 36.86 11.48 33.10
CA LYS A 280 36.43 12.77 33.65
C LYS A 280 36.91 13.92 32.78
N ARG A 281 36.15 15.01 32.78
CA ARG A 281 36.50 16.29 32.16
C ARG A 281 37.75 16.83 32.88
N PRO A 282 38.69 17.46 32.15
CA PRO A 282 39.75 18.21 32.79
C PRO A 282 39.12 19.29 33.68
N ALA A 283 39.68 19.46 34.88
CA ALA A 283 39.23 20.42 35.87
C ALA A 283 39.46 21.87 35.41
#